data_AF-A0A2I0LDP1-F1
#
_entry.id   AF-A0A2I0LDP1-F1
#
_cell.length_a   1.000
_cell.length_b   1.000
_cell.length_c   1.000
_cell.angle_alpha   90.00
_cell.angle_beta   90.00
_cell.angle_gamma   90.00
#
_symmetry.space_group_name_H-M   'P 1'
#
loop_
_entity.id
_entity.type
_entity.pdbx_description
1 polymer ?
#
loop_
_entity_poly.entity_id
_entity_poly.type
_entity_poly.pdbx_seq_one_letter_code
_entity_poly.pdbx_strand_id
1 'polypeptide(L)'
;MVIGPRDYLLKQGSAGGVDVWCIGIAGIQGGLTILGDLVLKDKIIVYDLARQRIGWTNYDCSLSVNVSTTSNSGEIETVSAGQPIDGSSSPITLPDKSIIWIVAASIMYTLVLSNYMFP
;
A
#
# COMPACT_ATOMS: atom_id res chain seq x y z
N MET A 1 -10.64 15.12 -9.76
CA MET A 1 -10.73 13.74 -9.25
C MET A 1 -11.42 13.79 -7.90
N VAL A 2 -12.41 12.94 -7.65
CA VAL A 2 -13.16 12.90 -6.39
C VAL A 2 -13.13 11.46 -5.88
N ILE A 3 -12.82 11.28 -4.60
CA ILE A 3 -12.77 9.98 -3.92
C ILE A 3 -13.96 9.95 -2.96
N GLY A 4 -14.86 8.99 -3.16
CA GLY A 4 -16.03 8.82 -2.33
C GLY A 4 -15.74 8.04 -1.04
N PRO A 5 -16.69 8.01 -0.10
CA PRO A 5 -16.55 7.30 1.17
C PRO A 5 -16.21 5.82 1.05
N ARG A 6 -16.65 5.16 -0.02
CA ARG A 6 -16.40 3.74 -0.26
C ARG A 6 -15.02 3.46 -0.85
N ASP A 7 -14.51 4.42 -1.61
CA ASP A 7 -13.27 4.25 -2.36
C ASP A 7 -12.07 4.22 -1.41
N TYR A 8 -12.16 4.87 -0.25
CA TYR A 8 -11.09 4.86 0.75
C TYR A 8 -11.18 3.74 1.79
N LEU A 9 -12.17 2.85 1.71
CA LEU A 9 -12.35 1.75 2.67
C LEU A 9 -11.70 0.47 2.15
N LEU A 10 -10.80 -0.09 2.97
CA LEU A 10 -10.11 -1.35 2.70
C LEU A 10 -10.71 -2.46 3.57
N LYS A 11 -11.16 -3.56 2.95
CA LYS A 11 -11.66 -4.73 3.67
C LYS A 11 -10.46 -5.52 4.22
N GLN A 12 -10.32 -5.57 5.54
CA GLN A 12 -9.20 -6.24 6.20
C GLN A 12 -9.48 -7.72 6.47
N GLY A 13 -10.75 -8.11 6.54
CA GLY A 13 -11.15 -9.48 6.82
C GLY A 13 -12.54 -9.54 7.45
N SER A 14 -12.80 -10.60 8.20
CA SER A 14 -14.03 -10.79 8.97
C SER A 14 -13.70 -11.17 10.41
N ALA A 15 -14.30 -10.49 11.38
CA ALA A 15 -14.21 -10.81 12.80
C ALA A 15 -15.59 -11.24 13.29
N GLY A 16 -15.73 -12.49 13.73
CA GLY A 16 -17.03 -13.02 14.19
C GLY A 16 -18.13 -13.03 13.11
N GLY A 17 -17.76 -13.14 11.84
CA GLY A 17 -18.70 -13.13 10.71
C GLY A 17 -19.10 -11.74 10.21
N VAL A 18 -18.56 -10.67 10.80
CA VAL A 18 -18.79 -9.28 10.36
C VAL A 18 -17.57 -8.78 9.60
N ASP A 19 -17.79 -8.22 8.42
CA ASP A 19 -16.74 -7.60 7.61
C ASP A 19 -16.13 -6.39 8.32
N VAL A 20 -14.80 -6.40 8.45
CA VAL A 20 -14.04 -5.30 9.04
C VAL A 20 -13.45 -4.43 7.93
N TRP A 21 -13.71 -3.13 8.03
CA TRP A 21 -13.25 -2.12 7.07
C TRP A 21 -12.35 -1.10 7.75
N CYS A 22 -11.23 -0.77 7.11
CA CYS A 22 -10.27 0.22 7.58
C CYS A 22 -10.21 1.41 6.61
N ILE A 23 -9.88 2.60 7.13
CA ILE A 23 -9.61 3.77 6.30
C ILE A 23 -8.20 3.61 5.72
N GLY A 24 -8.09 3.56 4.39
CA GLY A 24 -6.84 3.37 3.64
C GLY A 24 -6.05 4.64 3.34
N ILE A 25 -6.45 5.79 3.89
CA ILE A 25 -5.76 7.06 3.67
C ILE A 25 -4.65 7.20 4.71
N ALA A 26 -3.41 7.21 4.26
CA ALA A 26 -2.24 7.48 5.09
C ALA A 26 -1.57 8.78 4.65
N GLY A 27 -1.37 9.70 5.59
CA GLY A 27 -0.51 10.86 5.40
C GLY A 27 0.93 10.52 5.78
N ILE A 28 1.91 11.03 5.05
CA ILE A 28 3.33 10.93 5.41
C ILE A 28 3.84 12.28 5.90
N GLN A 29 4.72 12.26 6.91
CA GLN A 29 5.39 13.47 7.38
C GLN A 29 6.33 14.00 6.27
N GLY A 30 6.28 15.31 6.01
CA GLY A 30 7.06 15.95 4.95
C GLY A 30 6.26 16.50 3.78
N GLY A 31 4.92 16.49 3.85
CA GLY A 31 4.05 17.18 2.88
C GLY A 31 3.92 16.51 1.51
N LEU A 32 4.58 15.38 1.31
CA LEU A 32 4.38 14.54 0.14
C LEU A 32 3.08 13.76 0.29
N THR A 33 2.25 13.71 -0.75
CA THR A 33 1.05 12.87 -0.77
C THR A 33 1.24 11.77 -1.80
N ILE A 34 1.23 10.51 -1.37
CA ILE A 34 1.34 9.37 -2.27
C ILE A 34 -0.08 8.96 -2.69
N LEU A 35 -0.34 9.09 -3.99
CA LEU A 35 -1.59 8.63 -4.59
C LEU A 35 -1.43 7.17 -5.02
N GLY A 36 -1.61 6.26 -4.06
CA GLY A 36 -1.52 4.82 -4.28
C GLY A 36 -2.79 4.20 -4.84
N ASP A 37 -2.88 2.88 -4.75
CA ASP A 37 -3.91 2.03 -5.36
C ASP A 37 -5.36 2.50 -5.08
N LEU A 38 -5.60 3.07 -3.90
CA LEU A 38 -6.89 3.65 -3.51
C LEU A 38 -7.43 4.68 -4.51
N VAL A 39 -6.52 5.53 -4.98
CA VAL A 39 -6.78 6.60 -5.94
C VAL A 39 -6.87 5.99 -7.32
N LEU A 40 -5.96 5.07 -7.66
CA LEU A 40 -5.80 4.56 -9.03
C LEU A 40 -6.87 3.52 -9.41
N LYS A 41 -7.54 2.92 -8.43
CA LYS A 41 -8.61 1.93 -8.63
C LYS A 41 -9.72 2.45 -9.54
N ASP A 42 -10.25 1.54 -10.37
CA ASP A 42 -11.37 1.76 -11.31
C ASP A 42 -11.13 2.91 -12.28
N LYS A 43 -9.85 3.14 -12.64
CA LYS A 43 -9.43 4.17 -13.58
C LYS A 43 -8.35 3.64 -14.53
N ILE A 44 -8.43 4.12 -15.76
CA ILE A 44 -7.32 4.05 -16.71
C ILE A 44 -6.46 5.29 -16.50
N ILE A 45 -5.16 5.09 -16.26
CA ILE A 45 -4.18 6.14 -16.08
C ILE A 45 -3.27 6.19 -17.30
N VAL A 46 -3.11 7.39 -17.87
CA VAL A 46 -2.27 7.62 -19.06
C VAL A 46 -1.10 8.52 -18.68
N TYR A 47 0.11 8.01 -18.88
CA TYR A 47 1.34 8.76 -18.73
C TYR A 47 1.80 9.25 -20.10
N ASP A 48 1.51 10.51 -20.43
CA ASP A 48 2.00 11.16 -21.64
C ASP A 48 3.36 11.78 -21.33
N LEU A 49 4.41 10.97 -21.48
CA LEU A 49 5.80 11.35 -21.20
C LEU A 49 6.28 12.49 -22.10
N ALA A 50 5.82 12.52 -23.36
CA ALA A 50 6.22 13.54 -24.33
C ALA A 50 5.72 14.94 -23.94
N ARG A 51 4.50 15.01 -23.39
CA ARG A 51 3.90 16.27 -22.92
C ARG A 51 3.97 16.45 -21.40
N GLN A 52 4.68 15.57 -20.70
CA GLN A 52 4.86 15.58 -19.24
C GLN A 52 3.54 15.75 -18.47
N ARG A 53 2.50 15.02 -18.90
CA ARG A 53 1.17 15.11 -18.28
C ARG A 53 0.61 13.74 -17.95
N ILE A 54 -0.24 13.73 -16.93
CA ILE A 54 -0.93 12.54 -16.48
C ILE A 54 -2.42 12.77 -16.73
N GLY A 55 -3.05 11.85 -17.45
CA GLY A 55 -4.48 11.80 -17.67
C GLY A 55 -5.11 10.61 -16.95
N TRP A 56 -6.38 10.72 -16.61
CA TRP A 56 -7.14 9.60 -16.04
C TRP A 56 -8.59 9.66 -16.47
N THR A 57 -9.23 8.50 -16.55
CA THR A 57 -10.68 8.36 -16.74
C THR A 57 -11.19 7.17 -15.95
N ASN A 58 -12.44 7.25 -15.49
CA ASN A 58 -13.11 6.11 -14.85
C ASN A 58 -13.24 4.95 -15.85
N TYR A 59 -13.05 3.73 -15.35
CA TYR A 59 -13.11 2.52 -16.13
C TYR A 59 -13.68 1.36 -15.29
N ASP A 60 -14.58 0.59 -15.88
CA ASP A 60 -15.09 -0.63 -15.25
C ASP A 60 -14.10 -1.77 -15.52
N CYS A 61 -13.37 -2.18 -14.48
CA CYS A 61 -12.38 -3.25 -14.54
C CYS A 61 -12.96 -4.63 -14.89
N SER A 62 -14.28 -4.78 -14.96
CA SER A 62 -14.94 -5.99 -15.47
C SER A 62 -14.91 -6.07 -17.01
N LEU A 63 -14.65 -4.95 -17.69
CA LEU A 63 -14.57 -4.85 -19.14
C LEU A 63 -13.13 -5.07 -19.62
N SER A 64 -12.97 -5.62 -20.82
CA SER A 64 -11.65 -5.74 -21.46
C SER A 64 -11.20 -4.44 -22.11
N VAL A 65 -9.93 -4.08 -21.92
CA VAL A 65 -9.33 -2.91 -22.57
C VAL A 65 -8.82 -3.33 -23.95
N ASN A 66 -9.35 -2.72 -25.02
CA ASN A 66 -8.84 -2.93 -26.36
C ASN A 66 -7.72 -1.92 -26.66
N VAL A 67 -6.51 -2.43 -26.93
CA VAL A 67 -5.34 -1.60 -27.22
C VAL A 67 -4.96 -1.78 -28.68
N SER A 68 -4.99 -0.69 -29.45
CA SER A 68 -4.43 -0.65 -30.79
C SER A 68 -3.17 0.21 -30.77
N THR A 69 -2.03 -0.39 -31.10
CA THR A 69 -0.80 0.35 -31.33
C THR A 69 -0.71 0.70 -32.81
N THR A 70 -0.40 1.95 -33.13
CA THR A 70 0.04 2.31 -34.49
C THR A 70 1.51 1.92 -34.61
N SER A 71 1.80 0.62 -34.66
CA SER A 71 3.09 0.14 -35.14
C SER A 71 3.06 0.18 -36.67
N ASN A 72 4.10 0.72 -37.31
CA ASN A 72 4.21 0.67 -38.76
C ASN A 72 4.33 -0.77 -39.32
N SER A 73 4.30 -1.80 -38.45
CA SER A 73 4.50 -3.22 -38.76
C SER A 73 3.24 -4.10 -38.71
N GLY A 74 2.06 -3.58 -38.36
CA GLY A 74 0.80 -4.34 -38.44
C GLY A 74 0.67 -5.51 -37.44
N GLU A 75 1.57 -5.59 -36.46
CA GLU A 75 1.56 -6.63 -35.42
C GLU A 75 0.86 -6.11 -34.16
N ILE A 76 -0.15 -6.84 -33.69
CA ILE A 76 -0.84 -6.57 -32.42
C ILE A 76 0.13 -6.95 -31.30
N GLU A 77 0.78 -5.96 -30.70
CA GLU A 77 1.60 -6.19 -29.52
C GLU A 77 0.70 -6.31 -28.28
N THR A 78 0.68 -7.49 -27.67
CA THR A 78 0.01 -7.71 -26.39
C THR A 78 0.83 -7.08 -25.27
N VAL A 79 0.38 -5.93 -24.75
CA VAL A 79 1.00 -5.30 -23.58
C VAL A 79 0.49 -6.00 -22.33
N SER A 80 1.36 -6.78 -21.69
CA SER A 80 1.04 -7.42 -20.41
C SER A 80 1.00 -6.36 -19.31
N ALA A 81 -0.19 -6.09 -18.78
CA ALA A 81 -0.31 -5.33 -17.54
C ALA A 81 0.28 -6.18 -16.42
N GLY A 82 1.24 -5.63 -15.66
CA GLY A 82 1.95 -6.37 -14.61
C GLY A 82 1.01 -7.09 -13.64
N GLN A 83 1.46 -8.21 -13.07
CA GLN A 83 0.64 -9.01 -12.16
C GLN A 83 0.21 -8.19 -10.94
N PRO A 84 -1.05 -8.33 -10.47
CA PRO A 84 -1.46 -7.74 -9.20
C PRO A 84 -0.56 -8.23 -8.08
N ILE A 85 -0.01 -7.31 -7.30
CA ILE A 85 0.65 -7.67 -6.04
C ILE A 85 -0.49 -8.07 -5.09
N ASP A 86 -0.70 -9.37 -4.91
CA ASP A 86 -1.58 -9.87 -3.84
C ASP A 86 -1.01 -9.37 -2.51
N GLY A 87 -1.68 -8.39 -1.92
CA GLY A 87 -1.35 -7.78 -0.64
C GLY A 87 -1.64 -8.73 0.51
N SER A 88 -1.05 -9.93 0.53
CA SER A 88 -0.95 -10.72 1.76
C SER A 88 0.03 -9.99 2.67
N SER A 89 -0.50 -9.06 3.46
CA SER A 89 0.24 -8.44 4.56
C SER A 89 0.47 -9.54 5.59
N SER A 90 1.61 -10.22 5.52
CA SER A 90 2.08 -11.02 6.64
C SER A 90 2.09 -10.10 7.86
N PRO A 91 1.41 -10.43 8.98
CA PRO A 91 1.61 -9.68 10.20
C PRO A 91 3.11 -9.74 10.49
N ILE A 92 3.75 -8.58 10.66
CA ILE A 92 5.10 -8.51 11.19
C ILE A 92 5.00 -8.98 12.64
N THR A 93 5.00 -10.30 12.83
CA THR A 93 5.24 -10.90 14.13
C THR A 93 6.71 -10.64 14.41
N LEU A 94 7.01 -9.57 15.15
CA LEU A 94 8.31 -9.50 15.80
C LEU A 94 8.45 -10.79 16.62
N PRO A 95 9.52 -11.58 16.44
CA PRO A 95 9.67 -12.81 17.20
C PRO A 95 9.69 -12.43 18.68
N ASP A 96 8.76 -12.95 19.48
CA ASP A 96 8.62 -12.67 20.93
C ASP A 96 9.96 -12.68 21.69
N LYS A 97 10.91 -13.48 21.18
CA LYS A 97 12.27 -13.60 21.68
C LYS A 97 13.04 -12.25 21.71
N SER A 98 12.93 -11.38 20.70
CA SER A 98 13.66 -10.10 20.71
C SER A 98 13.11 -9.10 21.73
N ILE A 99 11.80 -9.12 21.99
CA ILE A 99 11.17 -8.27 23.00
C ILE A 99 11.66 -8.66 24.41
N ILE A 100 11.72 -9.96 24.70
CA ILE A 100 12.22 -10.48 25.99
C ILE A 100 13.67 -10.04 26.24
N TRP A 101 14.54 -10.09 25.22
CA TRP A 101 15.94 -9.64 25.34
C TRP A 101 16.07 -8.14 25.62
N ILE A 102 15.27 -7.30 24.96
CA ILE A 102 15.29 -5.84 25.19
C ILE A 102 14.85 -5.52 26.62
N VAL A 103 13.78 -6.16 27.10
CA VAL A 103 13.30 -5.97 28.47
C VAL A 103 14.35 -6.44 29.49
N ALA A 104 14.94 -7.62 29.31
CA ALA A 104 15.98 -8.13 30.19
C ALA A 104 17.22 -7.21 30.23
N ALA A 105 17.69 -6.71 29.08
CA ALA A 105 18.81 -5.79 29.01
C ALA A 105 18.51 -4.46 29.72
N SER A 106 17.30 -3.92 29.57
CA SER A 106 16.88 -2.69 30.24
C SER A 106 16.81 -2.85 31.76
N ILE A 107 16.27 -3.98 32.26
CA ILE A 107 16.22 -4.29 33.70
C ILE A 107 17.65 -4.42 34.25
N MET A 108 18.52 -5.16 33.57
CA MET A 108 19.92 -5.29 33.99
C MET A 108 20.65 -3.95 34.04
N TYR A 109 20.43 -3.08 33.04
CA TYR A 109 21.02 -1.74 33.03
C TYR A 109 20.56 -0.90 34.23
N THR A 110 19.27 -0.94 34.57
CA THR A 110 18.74 -0.22 35.75
C THR A 110 19.27 -0.78 37.08
N LEU A 111 19.42 -2.10 37.20
CA LEU A 111 19.99 -2.74 38.39
C LEU A 111 21.46 -2.33 38.57
N VAL A 112 22.24 -2.37 37.48
CA VAL A 112 23.65 -1.95 37.47
C VAL A 112 23.75 -0.48 37.88
N LEU A 113 22.96 0.42 37.28
CA LEU A 113 22.92 1.83 37.68
C LEU A 113 22.55 2.04 39.16
N SER A 114 21.59 1.27 39.69
CA SER A 114 21.20 1.40 41.10
C SER A 114 22.32 1.00 42.07
N ASN A 115 23.14 0.01 41.71
CA ASN A 115 24.31 -0.41 42.48
C ASN A 115 25.45 0.63 42.44
N TYR A 116 25.47 1.51 41.44
CA TYR A 116 26.44 2.61 41.35
C TYR A 116 25.94 3.91 41.98
N MET A 117 24.64 4.06 42.21
CA MET A 117 24.05 5.30 42.74
C MET A 117 23.85 5.29 44.27
N PHE A 118 24.05 4.14 44.94
CA PHE A 118 24.06 4.03 46.40
C PHE A 118 25.28 3.20 46.87
N PRO A 119 26.45 3.84 47.12
CA PRO A 119 27.53 3.25 47.90
C PRO A 119 27.23 3.25 49.40
#